data_AF-A0A516Q5F2-F1
#
_entry.id   AF-A0A516Q5F2-F1
#
_cell.length_a   1.000
_cell.length_b   1.000
_cell.length_c   1.000
_cell.angle_alpha   90.00
_cell.angle_beta   90.00
_cell.angle_gamma   90.00
#
_symmetry.space_group_name_H-M   'P 1'
#
loop_
_entity.id
_entity.type
_entity.pdbx_description
1 polymer ?
#
loop_
_entity_poly.entity_id
_entity_poly.type
_entity_poly.pdbx_seq_one_letter_code
_entity_poly.pdbx_strand_id
1 'polypeptide(L)'
;MFHHAVAERLRALGHDAVHVREIGLAATEDAVVASTARAERRAVVTENVADYAGERDVILVFVLKSHLPGGGAQSAALATALDRWAADNPDPYLGQHWPL
;
A
#
# COMPACT_ATOMS: atom_id res chain seq x y z
N MET A 1 0.82 -10.19 -0.53
CA MET A 1 -0.26 -9.34 0.04
C MET A 1 -0.10 -9.14 1.55
N PHE A 2 -0.33 -7.92 2.04
CA PHE A 2 -0.31 -7.58 3.46
C PHE A 2 -1.61 -7.97 4.18
N HIS A 3 -1.61 -7.91 5.52
CA HIS A 3 -2.79 -8.25 6.30
C HIS A 3 -3.77 -7.07 6.39
N HIS A 4 -5.09 -7.34 6.40
CA HIS A 4 -6.13 -6.29 6.46
C HIS A 4 -5.99 -5.35 7.67
N ALA A 5 -5.45 -5.87 8.77
CA ALA A 5 -5.21 -5.10 10.00
C ALA A 5 -4.19 -3.95 9.85
N VAL A 6 -3.50 -3.84 8.70
CA VAL A 6 -2.70 -2.66 8.34
C VAL A 6 -3.61 -1.49 7.99
N ALA A 7 -4.65 -1.71 7.19
CA ALA A 7 -5.61 -0.67 6.81
C ALA A 7 -6.38 -0.16 8.04
N GLU A 8 -6.77 -1.05 8.95
CA GLU A 8 -7.37 -0.68 10.23
C GLU A 8 -6.49 0.26 11.06
N ARG A 9 -5.18 -0.04 11.13
CA ARG A 9 -4.21 0.77 11.86
C ARG A 9 -3.99 2.12 11.20
N LEU A 10 -3.88 2.17 9.87
CA LEU A 10 -3.77 3.42 9.13
C LEU A 10 -5.00 4.32 9.33
N ARG A 11 -6.21 3.74 9.32
CA ARG A 11 -7.44 4.47 9.66
C ARG A 11 -7.42 5.01 11.08
N ALA A 12 -6.93 4.24 12.05
CA ALA A 12 -6.75 4.70 13.43
C ALA A 12 -5.72 5.84 13.56
N LEU A 13 -4.78 5.94 12.62
CA LEU A 13 -3.82 7.05 12.49
C LEU A 13 -4.36 8.23 11.67
N GLY A 14 -5.59 8.16 11.16
CA GLY A 14 -6.26 9.25 10.43
C GLY A 14 -6.17 9.17 8.90
N HIS A 15 -5.63 8.08 8.34
CA HIS A 15 -5.53 7.90 6.88
C HIS A 15 -6.81 7.33 6.27
N ASP A 16 -7.12 7.70 5.02
CA ASP A 16 -8.09 6.99 4.18
C ASP A 16 -7.44 5.75 3.57
N ALA A 17 -7.43 4.65 4.33
CA ALA A 17 -6.88 3.38 3.92
C ALA A 17 -7.97 2.29 3.81
N VAL A 18 -7.88 1.47 2.78
CA VAL A 18 -8.71 0.28 2.57
C VAL A 18 -7.84 -0.91 2.20
N HIS A 19 -8.24 -2.11 2.60
CA HIS A 19 -7.61 -3.34 2.12
C HIS A 19 -8.39 -3.87 0.91
N VAL A 20 -7.73 -4.47 -0.09
CA VAL A 20 -8.39 -4.99 -1.30
C VAL A 20 -9.56 -5.94 -1.03
N ARG A 21 -9.51 -6.67 0.10
CA ARG A 21 -10.61 -7.53 0.58
C ARG A 21 -11.87 -6.76 1.00
N GLU A 22 -11.72 -5.55 1.51
CA GLU A 22 -12.82 -4.69 1.98
C GLU A 22 -13.61 -4.10 0.80
N ILE A 23 -12.94 -3.94 -0.36
CA ILE A 23 -13.52 -3.34 -1.57
C ILE A 23 -13.79 -4.37 -2.69
N GLY A 24 -13.80 -5.67 -2.36
CA GLY A 24 -14.13 -6.73 -3.32
C GLY A 24 -13.08 -7.01 -4.40
N LEU A 25 -11.86 -6.47 -4.25
CA LEU A 25 -10.72 -6.72 -5.15
C LEU A 25 -9.82 -7.88 -4.65
N ALA A 26 -10.32 -8.71 -3.74
CA ALA A 26 -9.60 -9.91 -3.33
C ALA A 26 -9.47 -10.87 -4.51
N ALA A 27 -8.26 -11.37 -4.76
CA ALA A 27 -7.94 -12.32 -5.84
C ALA A 27 -8.16 -11.80 -7.27
N THR A 28 -8.34 -10.50 -7.47
CA THR A 28 -8.27 -9.89 -8.80
C THR A 28 -6.81 -9.75 -9.25
N GLU A 29 -6.60 -9.56 -10.55
CA GLU A 29 -5.27 -9.25 -11.09
C GLU A 29 -4.77 -7.90 -10.57
N ASP A 30 -3.45 -7.78 -10.43
CA ASP A 30 -2.79 -6.56 -9.95
C ASP A 30 -3.08 -5.35 -10.86
N ALA A 31 -3.26 -5.55 -12.16
CA ALA A 31 -3.68 -4.51 -13.10
C ALA A 31 -5.08 -3.93 -12.78
N VAL A 32 -6.00 -4.75 -12.27
CA VAL A 32 -7.34 -4.30 -11.85
C VAL A 32 -7.25 -3.47 -10.57
N VAL A 33 -6.38 -3.87 -9.64
CA VAL A 33 -6.08 -3.10 -8.42
C VAL A 33 -5.47 -1.74 -8.77
N ALA A 34 -4.46 -1.72 -9.65
CA ALA A 34 -3.84 -0.48 -10.12
C ALA A 34 -4.85 0.44 -10.83
N SER A 35 -5.69 -0.11 -11.71
CA SER A 35 -6.73 0.64 -12.41
C SER A 35 -7.73 1.28 -11.43
N THR A 36 -8.17 0.52 -10.43
CA THR A 36 -9.08 1.04 -9.39
C THR A 36 -8.41 2.14 -8.57
N ALA A 37 -7.16 1.93 -8.15
CA ALA A 37 -6.40 2.93 -7.40
C ALA A 37 -6.21 4.23 -8.19
N ARG A 38 -5.99 4.17 -9.51
CA ARG A 38 -5.96 5.35 -10.37
C ARG A 38 -7.29 6.09 -10.38
N ALA A 39 -8.38 5.36 -10.62
CA ALA A 39 -9.72 5.94 -10.70
C ALA A 39 -10.11 6.63 -9.37
N GLU A 40 -9.69 6.06 -8.25
CA GLU A 40 -9.98 6.58 -6.91
C GLU A 40 -8.93 7.54 -6.36
N ARG A 41 -7.83 7.79 -7.10
CA ARG A 41 -6.67 8.59 -6.66
C ARG A 41 -6.07 8.10 -5.34
N ARG A 42 -5.88 6.79 -5.22
CA ARG A 42 -5.26 6.12 -4.07
C ARG A 42 -3.85 5.63 -4.41
N ALA A 43 -2.99 5.57 -3.40
CA ALA A 43 -1.73 4.84 -3.49
C ALA A 43 -1.95 3.33 -3.32
N VAL A 44 -1.23 2.51 -4.09
CA VAL A 44 -1.18 1.06 -3.91
C VAL A 44 0.02 0.70 -3.06
N VAL A 45 -0.20 0.00 -1.95
CA VAL A 45 0.88 -0.55 -1.12
C VAL A 45 1.02 -2.04 -1.43
N THR A 46 2.19 -2.46 -1.91
CA THR A 46 2.42 -3.85 -2.31
C THR A 46 3.87 -4.29 -2.12
N GLU A 47 4.10 -5.60 -2.08
CA GLU A 47 5.43 -6.21 -2.16
C GLU A 47 5.74 -6.71 -3.59
N ASN A 48 4.73 -6.78 -4.45
CA ASN A 48 4.81 -7.38 -5.79
C ASN A 48 5.37 -6.37 -6.80
N VAL A 49 6.69 -6.23 -6.88
CA VAL A 49 7.31 -5.24 -7.78
C VAL A 49 7.14 -5.62 -9.26
N ALA A 50 7.35 -6.90 -9.59
CA ALA A 50 7.32 -7.38 -10.97
C ALA A 50 5.95 -7.20 -11.62
N ASP A 51 4.89 -7.51 -10.88
CA ASP A 51 3.51 -7.47 -11.38
C ASP A 51 3.02 -6.03 -11.64
N TYR A 52 3.62 -5.04 -10.97
CA TYR A 52 3.32 -3.62 -11.15
C TYR A 52 4.36 -2.87 -12.01
N ALA A 53 5.39 -3.54 -12.52
CA ALA A 53 6.49 -2.88 -13.23
C ALA A 53 6.04 -2.10 -14.49
N GLY A 54 4.93 -2.52 -15.10
CA GLY A 54 4.33 -1.87 -16.27
C GLY A 54 3.29 -0.79 -15.95
N GLU A 55 2.84 -0.68 -14.69
CA GLU A 55 1.79 0.26 -14.31
C GLU A 55 2.30 1.72 -14.33
N ARG A 56 1.44 2.63 -14.75
CA ARG A 56 1.70 4.06 -14.88
C ARG A 56 0.56 4.86 -14.26
N ASP A 57 0.81 6.15 -14.05
CA ASP A 57 -0.18 7.11 -13.56
C ASP A 57 -0.81 6.73 -12.19
N VAL A 58 -0.09 5.93 -11.39
CA VAL A 58 -0.49 5.46 -10.07
C VAL A 58 0.68 5.59 -9.10
N ILE A 59 0.39 5.92 -7.85
CA ILE A 59 1.39 5.91 -6.78
C ILE A 59 1.56 4.46 -6.29
N LEU A 60 2.76 3.91 -6.44
CA LEU A 60 3.13 2.56 -6.03
C LEU A 60 4.10 2.65 -4.85
N VAL A 61 3.65 2.22 -3.68
CA VAL A 61 4.48 2.17 -2.48
C VAL A 61 4.92 0.72 -2.29
N PHE A 62 6.18 0.45 -2.62
CA PHE A 62 6.75 -0.88 -2.49
C PHE A 62 7.37 -1.05 -1.11
N VAL A 63 6.91 -2.09 -0.40
CA VAL A 63 7.48 -2.49 0.87
C VAL A 63 7.82 -3.97 0.85
N LEU A 64 9.08 -4.31 1.07
CA LEU A 64 9.50 -5.70 1.18
C LEU A 64 9.21 -6.23 2.59
N LYS A 65 8.47 -7.34 2.68
CA LYS A 65 8.20 -7.98 3.98
C LYS A 65 9.46 -8.39 4.74
N SER A 66 10.57 -8.64 4.03
CA SER A 66 11.88 -8.92 4.62
C SER A 66 12.45 -7.75 5.41
N HIS A 67 11.99 -6.52 5.17
CA HIS A 67 12.36 -5.33 5.94
C HIS A 67 11.45 -5.09 7.15
N LEU A 68 10.40 -5.91 7.33
CA LEU A 68 9.49 -5.82 8.45
C LEU A 68 9.84 -6.87 9.53
N PRO A 69 9.55 -6.59 10.82
CA PRO A 69 9.64 -7.59 11.87
C PRO A 69 8.77 -8.81 11.55
N GLY A 70 9.29 -10.00 11.83
CA GLY A 70 8.54 -11.24 11.72
C GLY A 70 7.39 -11.36 12.74
N GLY A 71 6.44 -12.25 12.46
CA GLY A 71 5.34 -12.58 13.36
C GLY A 71 4.29 -11.47 13.49
N GLY A 72 3.61 -11.41 14.64
CA GLY A 72 2.44 -10.55 14.86
C GLY A 72 2.71 -9.03 14.81
N ALA A 73 3.98 -8.61 14.82
CA ALA A 73 4.35 -7.19 14.79
C ALA A 73 4.34 -6.57 13.38
N GLN A 74 4.29 -7.39 12.32
CA GLN A 74 4.43 -6.91 10.94
C GLN A 74 3.41 -5.81 10.57
N SER A 75 2.14 -5.98 10.94
CA SER A 75 1.09 -5.01 10.57
C SER A 75 1.27 -3.66 11.25
N ALA A 76 1.75 -3.66 12.51
CA ALA A 76 2.04 -2.43 13.24
C ALA A 76 3.26 -1.71 12.67
N ALA A 77 4.33 -2.45 12.37
CA ALA A 77 5.54 -1.88 11.78
C ALA A 77 5.26 -1.26 10.40
N LEU A 78 4.51 -1.96 9.54
CA LEU A 78 4.13 -1.44 8.24
C LEU A 78 3.27 -0.18 8.34
N ALA A 79 2.25 -0.17 9.21
CA ALA A 79 1.41 1.01 9.39
C ALA A 79 2.21 2.23 9.86
N THR A 80 3.14 2.05 10.81
CA THR A 80 4.03 3.12 11.28
C THR A 80 4.95 3.65 10.17
N ALA A 81 5.49 2.77 9.33
CA ALA A 81 6.36 3.19 8.23
C ALA A 81 5.58 3.99 7.17
N LEU A 82 4.37 3.55 6.83
CA LEU A 82 3.49 4.22 5.89
C LEU A 82 2.98 5.57 6.42
N ASP A 83 2.68 5.66 7.72
CA ASP A 83 2.28 6.89 8.38
C ASP A 83 3.37 7.97 8.28
N ARG A 84 4.63 7.59 8.58
CA ARG A 84 5.78 8.48 8.41
C ARG A 84 5.99 8.87 6.95
N TRP A 85 5.95 7.90 6.04
CA TRP A 85 6.10 8.17 4.62
C TRP A 85 5.05 9.16 4.11
N ALA A 86 3.79 9.00 4.50
CA ALA A 86 2.71 9.90 4.12
C ALA A 86 2.91 11.32 4.69
N ALA A 87 3.42 11.45 5.92
CA ALA A 87 3.76 12.74 6.51
C ALA A 87 4.91 13.44 5.76
N ASP A 88 5.92 12.68 5.34
CA ASP A 88 7.07 13.19 4.58
C ASP A 88 6.75 13.47 3.10
N ASN A 89 5.67 12.88 2.58
CA ASN A 89 5.25 12.98 1.18
C ASN A 89 3.76 13.39 1.08
N PRO A 90 3.41 14.64 1.42
CA PRO A 90 2.02 15.10 1.38
C PRO A 90 1.44 15.19 -0.04
N ASP A 91 2.29 15.26 -1.06
CA ASP A 91 1.93 15.23 -2.48
C ASP A 91 2.89 14.31 -3.24
N PRO A 92 2.75 12.97 -3.12
CA PRO A 92 3.68 12.03 -3.70
C PRO A 92 3.53 11.99 -5.23
N TYR A 93 4.65 11.94 -5.95
CA TYR A 93 4.64 11.81 -7.40
C TYR A 93 4.06 10.47 -7.86
N LEU A 94 3.50 10.44 -9.08
CA LEU A 94 3.04 9.22 -9.73
C LEU A 94 4.24 8.33 -10.08
N GLY A 95 4.22 7.08 -9.63
CA GLY A 95 5.32 6.14 -9.79
C GLY A 95 5.71 5.48 -8.47
N GLN A 96 6.95 5.02 -8.41
CA GLN A 96 7.42 4.11 -7.37
C GLN A 96 8.00 4.84 -6.17
N HIS A 97 7.66 4.37 -4.98
CA HIS A 97 8.13 4.84 -3.68
C HIS A 97 8.63 3.67 -2.84
N TRP A 98 9.69 3.88 -2.07
CA TRP A 98 10.38 2.83 -1.30
C TRP A 98 10.68 3.33 0.12
N PRO A 99 9.69 3.31 1.03
CA PRO A 99 9.85 3.85 2.38
C PRO A 99 10.68 2.96 3.32
N LEU A 100 10.98 1.72 2.92
CA LEU A 100 11.71 0.71 3.72
C LEU A 100 12.63 -0.16 2.87
#